data_AF-A0A0B8QK68-F1
#
_entry.id   AF-A0A0B8QK68-F1
#
_cell.length_a   1.000
_cell.length_b   1.000
_cell.length_c   1.000
_cell.angle_alpha   90.00
_cell.angle_beta   90.00
_cell.angle_gamma   90.00
#
_symmetry.space_group_name_H-M   'P 1'
#
loop_
_entity.id
_entity.type
_entity.pdbx_description
1 polymer ?
#
loop_
_entity_poly.entity_id
_entity_poly.type
_entity_poly.pdbx_seq_one_letter_code
_entity_poly.pdbx_strand_id
1 'polypeptide(L)'
;MKIFSNFESGNIHVVSADSPQDIQLTIPADNQTDIAQWFHFRLESEAQQPHHFTISELATSAYPEGWSDYDVVASYDREEWFRIPAKFDGNALTFDIIPEHDSMFFAYFAPYSYDRHQDLLHDAQTHPACKLETLGHTLDNNDISLLTIGEPSPEKKNIWMIGRQHPGETMAEWFIEGFLQRLLDETDTVGRALLDKVVIRVVPNMNQMAAFVVTCVPTVLA
;
A
#
# COMPACT_ATOMS: atom_id res chain seq x y z
N MET A 1 -18.67 17.65 -8.89
CA MET A 1 -17.57 16.68 -8.78
C MET A 1 -16.54 17.19 -7.78
N LYS A 2 -15.98 16.30 -6.95
CA LYS A 2 -14.92 16.61 -5.99
C LYS A 2 -13.91 15.47 -5.98
N ILE A 3 -12.65 15.80 -5.76
CA ILE A 3 -11.57 14.82 -5.62
C ILE A 3 -10.90 15.05 -4.28
N PHE A 4 -10.68 13.97 -3.54
CA PHE A 4 -10.15 13.99 -2.18
C PHE A 4 -8.91 13.11 -2.07
N SER A 5 -7.92 13.57 -1.33
CA SER A 5 -6.74 12.80 -0.90
C SER A 5 -6.39 13.05 0.57
N ASN A 6 -7.27 13.71 1.33
CA ASN A 6 -7.08 14.06 2.74
C ASN A 6 -7.45 12.89 3.67
N PHE A 7 -6.85 11.73 3.43
CA PHE A 7 -7.03 10.50 4.19
C PHE A 7 -5.74 9.68 4.15
N GLU A 8 -5.69 8.61 4.93
CA GLU A 8 -4.51 7.75 5.02
C GLU A 8 -4.03 7.23 3.67
N SER A 9 -2.72 7.36 3.40
CA SER A 9 -2.06 7.04 2.12
C SER A 9 -2.53 7.86 0.92
N GLY A 10 -3.43 8.83 1.12
CA GLY A 10 -3.95 9.68 0.06
C GLY A 10 -2.84 10.55 -0.53
N ASN A 11 -2.69 10.51 -1.86
CA ASN A 11 -1.75 11.32 -2.59
C ASN A 11 -2.29 11.64 -3.98
N ILE A 12 -2.67 12.90 -4.21
CA ILE A 12 -2.94 13.48 -5.52
C ILE A 12 -2.97 15.00 -5.40
N HIS A 13 -2.61 15.70 -6.48
CA HIS A 13 -2.83 17.12 -6.65
C HIS A 13 -3.82 17.34 -7.81
N VAL A 14 -4.86 18.13 -7.55
CA VAL A 14 -5.89 18.45 -8.55
C VAL A 14 -5.48 19.73 -9.28
N VAL A 15 -5.18 19.61 -10.58
CA VAL A 15 -4.90 20.76 -11.44
C VAL A 15 -6.21 21.38 -11.95
N SER A 16 -7.13 20.54 -12.42
CA SER A 16 -8.49 20.94 -12.82
C SER A 16 -9.46 19.77 -12.68
N ALA A 17 -10.67 20.07 -12.25
CA ALA A 17 -11.77 19.11 -12.12
C ALA A 17 -13.13 19.77 -12.43
N ASP A 18 -13.13 20.78 -13.31
CA ASP A 18 -14.33 21.55 -13.67
C ASP A 18 -15.29 20.76 -14.57
N SER A 19 -14.76 19.77 -15.31
CA SER A 19 -15.50 18.93 -16.24
C SER A 19 -15.18 17.45 -16.00
N PRO A 20 -16.18 16.56 -15.90
CA PRO A 20 -15.96 15.11 -15.84
C PRO A 20 -15.15 14.56 -17.02
N GLN A 21 -15.27 15.17 -18.21
CA GLN A 21 -14.58 14.74 -19.42
C GLN A 21 -13.18 15.34 -19.58
N ASP A 22 -12.68 16.08 -18.59
CA ASP A 22 -11.37 16.73 -18.64
C ASP A 22 -10.79 16.92 -17.22
N ILE A 23 -10.52 15.81 -16.53
CA ILE A 23 -9.95 15.83 -15.18
C ILE A 23 -8.42 15.79 -15.27
N GLN A 24 -7.78 16.84 -14.77
CA GLN A 24 -6.33 17.03 -14.83
C GLN A 24 -5.71 16.93 -13.45
N LEU A 25 -4.78 15.99 -13.28
CA LEU A 25 -4.14 15.65 -12.01
C LEU A 25 -2.61 15.62 -12.16
N THR A 26 -1.91 15.84 -11.07
CA THR A 26 -0.48 15.54 -10.92
C THR A 26 -0.23 14.77 -9.63
N ILE A 27 0.91 14.08 -9.55
CA ILE A 27 1.33 13.36 -8.35
C ILE A 27 2.27 14.26 -7.54
N PRO A 28 1.93 14.65 -6.30
CA PRO A 28 2.86 15.34 -5.41
C PRO A 28 4.11 14.49 -5.17
N ALA A 29 5.26 15.15 -5.13
CA ALA A 29 6.48 14.53 -4.65
C ALA A 29 6.34 14.11 -3.18
N ASP A 30 7.01 13.02 -2.84
CA ASP A 30 7.04 12.48 -1.50
C ASP A 30 7.65 13.51 -0.54
N ASN A 31 7.21 13.48 0.72
CA ASN A 31 7.69 14.44 1.72
C ASN A 31 9.22 14.41 1.83
N GLN A 32 9.84 15.58 1.71
CA GLN A 32 11.29 15.78 1.79
C GLN A 32 12.11 15.09 0.68
N THR A 33 11.50 14.72 -0.44
CA THR A 33 12.22 14.22 -1.62
C THR A 33 11.67 14.83 -2.92
N ASP A 34 12.37 14.59 -4.04
CA ASP A 34 11.91 14.94 -5.38
C ASP A 34 11.23 13.74 -6.10
N ILE A 35 10.93 12.67 -5.37
CA ILE A 35 10.43 11.39 -5.91
C ILE A 35 8.90 11.42 -5.92
N ALA A 36 8.28 11.04 -7.04
CA ALA A 36 6.83 10.90 -7.16
C ALA A 36 6.49 9.62 -7.92
N GLN A 37 5.57 8.81 -7.40
CA GLN A 37 5.05 7.61 -8.10
C GLN A 37 3.68 7.18 -7.56
N TRP A 38 3.57 7.06 -6.23
CA TRP A 38 2.34 6.61 -5.60
C TRP A 38 1.25 7.67 -5.72
N PHE A 39 0.06 7.26 -6.16
CA PHE A 39 -1.16 8.04 -6.03
C PHE A 39 -2.24 7.23 -5.34
N HIS A 40 -3.11 7.93 -4.62
CA HIS A 40 -4.33 7.38 -4.04
C HIS A 40 -5.32 8.52 -3.78
N PHE A 41 -6.48 8.47 -4.41
CA PHE A 41 -7.49 9.52 -4.27
C PHE A 41 -8.90 8.95 -4.39
N ARG A 42 -9.88 9.75 -3.95
CA ARG A 42 -11.30 9.44 -4.02
C ARG A 42 -12.02 10.45 -4.89
N LEU A 43 -12.79 9.97 -5.85
CA LEU A 43 -13.75 10.74 -6.62
C LEU A 43 -15.10 10.73 -5.89
N GLU A 44 -15.76 11.89 -5.87
CA GLU A 44 -17.19 12.05 -5.58
C GLU A 44 -17.83 12.79 -6.77
N SER A 45 -18.69 12.11 -7.52
CA SER A 45 -19.30 12.64 -8.75
C SER A 45 -20.66 11.99 -9.01
N GLU A 46 -21.32 12.40 -10.08
CA GLU A 46 -22.57 11.76 -10.52
C GLU A 46 -22.26 10.39 -11.12
N ALA A 47 -22.90 9.34 -10.60
CA ALA A 47 -22.80 7.99 -11.17
C ALA A 47 -23.35 7.94 -12.61
N GLN A 48 -22.95 6.90 -13.36
CA GLN A 48 -23.42 6.63 -14.73
C GLN A 48 -23.07 7.73 -15.75
N GLN A 49 -22.15 8.62 -15.40
CA GLN A 49 -21.57 9.62 -16.30
C GLN A 49 -20.15 9.20 -16.70
N PRO A 50 -19.70 9.41 -17.95
CA PRO A 50 -18.30 9.17 -18.33
C PRO A 50 -17.36 10.22 -17.75
N HIS A 51 -16.25 9.75 -17.20
CA HIS A 51 -15.14 10.56 -16.71
C HIS A 51 -13.85 10.22 -17.46
N HIS A 52 -13.09 11.26 -17.83
CA HIS A 52 -11.78 11.16 -18.46
C HIS A 52 -10.73 11.78 -17.53
N PHE A 53 -9.72 10.99 -17.20
CA PHE A 53 -8.64 11.40 -16.31
C PHE A 53 -7.32 11.46 -17.06
N THR A 54 -6.54 12.49 -16.74
CA THR A 54 -5.15 12.63 -17.13
C THR A 54 -4.32 12.89 -15.88
N ILE A 55 -3.36 12.00 -15.60
CA ILE A 55 -2.30 12.25 -14.61
C ILE A 55 -1.04 12.62 -15.40
N SER A 56 -0.63 13.88 -15.34
CA SER A 56 0.51 14.41 -16.10
C SER A 56 1.81 14.41 -15.30
N GLU A 57 2.91 14.82 -15.96
CA GLU A 57 4.26 14.97 -15.37
C GLU A 57 4.89 13.66 -14.88
N LEU A 58 4.49 12.54 -15.49
CA LEU A 58 4.97 11.21 -15.13
C LEU A 58 6.31 10.85 -15.80
N ALA A 59 6.77 11.61 -16.79
CA ALA A 59 8.11 11.42 -17.37
C ALA A 59 9.23 11.66 -16.35
N THR A 60 8.94 12.45 -15.30
CA THR A 60 9.86 12.78 -14.21
C THR A 60 9.55 12.00 -12.92
N SER A 61 8.62 11.04 -12.98
CA SER A 61 8.37 10.13 -11.86
C SER A 61 9.60 9.29 -11.52
N ALA A 62 9.58 8.64 -10.36
CA ALA A 62 10.68 7.80 -9.89
C ALA A 62 11.02 6.68 -10.89
N TYR A 63 9.99 6.08 -11.47
CA TYR A 63 10.07 4.97 -12.41
C TYR A 63 9.12 5.22 -13.60
N PRO A 64 9.51 6.07 -14.58
CA PRO A 64 8.66 6.39 -15.72
C PRO A 64 8.33 5.17 -16.58
N GLU A 65 9.23 4.19 -16.66
CA GLU A 65 9.02 2.92 -17.34
C GLU A 65 7.90 2.10 -16.70
N GLY A 66 7.62 2.30 -15.40
CA GLY A 66 6.55 1.64 -14.66
C GLY A 66 5.14 2.02 -15.12
N TRP A 67 5.00 3.08 -15.92
CA TRP A 67 3.72 3.48 -16.52
C TRP A 67 3.42 2.80 -17.85
N SER A 68 4.43 2.19 -18.49
CA SER A 68 4.21 1.40 -19.71
C SER A 68 3.41 0.15 -19.37
N ASP A 69 2.31 -0.09 -20.08
CA ASP A 69 1.39 -1.21 -19.86
C ASP A 69 0.82 -1.31 -18.43
N TYR A 70 0.79 -0.19 -17.71
CA TYR A 70 0.21 -0.09 -16.38
C TYR A 70 -1.26 0.34 -16.43
N ASP A 71 -2.09 -0.39 -15.69
CA ASP A 71 -3.52 -0.10 -15.51
C ASP A 71 -3.78 0.44 -14.09
N VAL A 72 -4.67 1.44 -13.97
CA VAL A 72 -5.02 2.06 -12.69
C VAL A 72 -5.81 1.09 -11.81
N VAL A 73 -5.54 1.07 -10.51
CA VAL A 73 -6.28 0.26 -9.55
C VAL A 73 -7.43 1.08 -8.98
N ALA A 74 -8.64 0.54 -8.90
CA ALA A 74 -9.81 1.25 -8.42
C ALA A 74 -10.73 0.36 -7.57
N SER A 75 -11.55 0.99 -6.73
CA SER A 75 -12.48 0.29 -5.82
C SER A 75 -13.65 1.18 -5.44
N TYR A 76 -14.83 0.59 -5.23
CA TYR A 76 -16.00 1.29 -4.70
C TYR A 76 -16.11 1.22 -3.17
N ASP A 77 -15.58 0.16 -2.55
CA ASP A 77 -15.76 -0.15 -1.12
C ASP A 77 -14.46 -0.18 -0.31
N ARG A 78 -13.30 -0.08 -0.98
CA ARG A 78 -11.93 -0.21 -0.44
C ARG A 78 -11.53 -1.63 -0.06
N GLU A 79 -12.38 -2.62 -0.34
CA GLU A 79 -12.12 -4.04 -0.09
C GLU A 79 -11.81 -4.76 -1.40
N GLU A 80 -12.69 -4.64 -2.39
CA GLU A 80 -12.54 -5.24 -3.70
C GLU A 80 -11.91 -4.25 -4.67
N TRP A 81 -10.74 -4.60 -5.21
CA TRP A 81 -9.95 -3.75 -6.10
C TRP A 81 -9.84 -4.37 -7.48
N PHE A 82 -10.04 -3.55 -8.52
CA PHE A 82 -9.97 -3.97 -9.92
C PHE A 82 -9.15 -3.01 -10.77
N ARG A 83 -8.81 -3.44 -11.99
CA ARG A 83 -8.00 -2.66 -12.93
C ARG A 83 -8.87 -1.89 -13.90
N ILE A 84 -8.49 -0.64 -14.16
CA ILE A 84 -9.03 0.22 -15.21
C ILE A 84 -7.94 0.38 -16.27
N PRO A 85 -8.20 -0.01 -17.53
CA PRO A 85 -7.27 0.15 -18.62
C PRO A 85 -6.77 1.59 -18.73
N ALA A 86 -5.46 1.77 -18.77
CA ALA A 86 -4.86 3.09 -18.91
C ALA A 86 -3.83 3.12 -20.04
N LYS A 87 -3.57 4.33 -20.54
CA LYS A 87 -2.62 4.56 -21.62
C LYS A 87 -1.60 5.61 -21.21
N PHE A 88 -0.34 5.23 -21.26
CA PHE A 88 0.79 6.12 -21.07
C PHE A 88 1.34 6.59 -22.43
N ASP A 89 1.53 7.91 -22.59
CA ASP A 89 2.05 8.51 -23.83
C ASP A 89 3.54 8.91 -23.75
N GLY A 90 4.21 8.59 -22.64
CA GLY A 90 5.57 9.00 -22.34
C GLY A 90 5.66 10.12 -21.30
N ASN A 91 4.58 10.83 -21.00
CA ASN A 91 4.54 11.83 -19.93
C ASN A 91 3.22 11.90 -19.15
N ALA A 92 2.12 11.42 -19.73
CA ALA A 92 0.81 11.42 -19.10
C ALA A 92 0.19 10.02 -19.15
N LEU A 93 -0.45 9.64 -18.04
CA LEU A 93 -1.28 8.45 -17.93
C LEU A 93 -2.74 8.88 -18.06
N THR A 94 -3.44 8.29 -19.03
CA THR A 94 -4.84 8.61 -19.34
C THR A 94 -5.72 7.39 -19.15
N PHE A 95 -6.91 7.58 -18.60
CA PHE A 95 -7.89 6.50 -18.42
C PHE A 95 -9.32 7.04 -18.38
N ASP A 96 -10.25 6.19 -18.80
CA ASP A 96 -11.68 6.49 -18.88
C ASP A 96 -12.46 5.54 -17.97
N ILE A 97 -13.49 6.06 -17.31
CA ILE A 97 -14.38 5.25 -16.47
C ILE A 97 -15.81 5.80 -16.50
N ILE A 98 -16.79 4.92 -16.34
CA ILE A 98 -18.18 5.30 -16.05
C ILE A 98 -18.49 4.75 -14.65
N PRO A 99 -18.40 5.55 -13.58
CA PRO A 99 -18.59 5.08 -12.22
C PRO A 99 -19.99 4.51 -12.02
N GLU A 100 -20.09 3.34 -11.39
CA GLU A 100 -21.37 2.71 -11.06
C GLU A 100 -22.08 3.39 -9.88
N HIS A 101 -21.29 4.01 -9.01
CA HIS A 101 -21.70 4.69 -7.79
C HIS A 101 -21.10 6.09 -7.70
N ASP A 102 -21.68 6.93 -6.83
CA ASP A 102 -21.29 8.34 -6.71
C ASP A 102 -19.90 8.53 -6.09
N SER A 103 -19.32 7.50 -5.47
CA SER A 103 -17.97 7.55 -4.91
C SER A 103 -17.14 6.34 -5.27
N MET A 104 -15.87 6.59 -5.58
CA MET A 104 -14.91 5.57 -6.00
C MET A 104 -13.49 6.01 -5.63
N PHE A 105 -12.64 5.05 -5.26
CA PHE A 105 -11.22 5.24 -5.01
C PHE A 105 -10.40 4.79 -6.21
N PHE A 106 -9.27 5.47 -6.43
CA PHE A 106 -8.26 5.16 -7.43
C PHE A 106 -6.90 5.16 -6.74
N ALA A 107 -6.04 4.19 -7.04
CA ALA A 107 -4.73 4.03 -6.42
C ALA A 107 -3.70 3.42 -7.38
N TYR A 108 -2.43 3.54 -7.03
CA TYR A 108 -1.32 2.91 -7.74
C TYR A 108 -1.28 1.38 -7.55
N PHE A 109 -1.59 0.93 -6.34
CA PHE A 109 -1.84 -0.47 -5.98
C PHE A 109 -2.91 -0.52 -4.88
N ALA A 110 -3.51 -1.68 -4.60
CA ALA A 110 -4.44 -1.84 -3.49
C ALA A 110 -3.77 -1.37 -2.16
N PRO A 111 -4.23 -0.27 -1.55
CA PRO A 111 -3.65 0.26 -0.32
C PRO A 111 -3.76 -0.74 0.83
N TYR A 112 -2.84 -0.66 1.78
CA TYR A 112 -2.87 -1.43 3.02
C TYR A 112 -2.86 -0.44 4.18
N SER A 113 -4.01 -0.28 4.83
CA SER A 113 -4.22 0.73 5.86
C SER A 113 -3.52 0.40 7.17
N TYR A 114 -3.29 1.44 7.96
CA TYR A 114 -2.74 1.33 9.30
C TYR A 114 -3.69 0.57 10.23
N ASP A 115 -5.00 0.79 10.11
CA ASP A 115 -5.99 0.04 10.87
C ASP A 115 -5.89 -1.46 10.54
N ARG A 116 -5.76 -1.82 9.25
CA ARG A 116 -5.57 -3.23 8.84
C ARG A 116 -4.26 -3.80 9.37
N HIS A 117 -3.19 -2.99 9.39
CA HIS A 117 -1.93 -3.38 10.00
C HIS A 117 -2.07 -3.67 11.50
N GLN A 118 -2.79 -2.82 12.23
CA GLN A 118 -3.08 -3.04 13.64
C GLN A 118 -3.91 -4.32 13.83
N ASP A 119 -4.95 -4.53 13.02
CA ASP A 119 -5.76 -5.75 13.06
C ASP A 119 -4.89 -6.99 12.82
N LEU A 120 -4.02 -6.98 11.80
CA LEU A 120 -3.10 -8.08 11.50
C LEU A 120 -2.20 -8.43 12.69
N LEU A 121 -1.59 -7.43 13.33
CA LEU A 121 -0.73 -7.65 14.51
C LEU A 121 -1.52 -8.23 15.68
N HIS A 122 -2.72 -7.71 15.92
CA HIS A 122 -3.57 -8.09 17.04
C HIS A 122 -4.20 -9.46 16.85
N ASP A 123 -4.52 -9.84 15.63
CA ASP A 123 -4.96 -11.19 15.30
C ASP A 123 -3.79 -12.17 15.46
N ALA A 124 -2.62 -11.87 14.89
CA ALA A 124 -1.46 -12.76 14.93
C ALA A 124 -0.99 -13.08 16.36
N GLN A 125 -0.95 -12.07 17.25
CA GLN A 125 -0.49 -12.26 18.64
C GLN A 125 -1.41 -13.15 19.48
N THR A 126 -2.65 -13.41 19.05
CA THR A 126 -3.55 -14.33 19.78
C THR A 126 -3.12 -15.79 19.65
N HIS A 127 -2.32 -16.11 18.62
CA HIS A 127 -1.81 -17.46 18.43
C HIS A 127 -0.76 -17.80 19.50
N PRO A 128 -0.84 -18.97 20.20
CA PRO A 128 0.03 -19.28 21.34
C PRO A 128 1.54 -19.27 21.05
N ALA A 129 1.92 -19.56 19.80
CA ALA A 129 3.31 -19.54 19.35
C ALA A 129 3.80 -18.16 18.89
N CYS A 130 2.96 -17.12 18.93
CA CYS A 130 3.30 -15.78 18.46
C CYS A 130 3.46 -14.81 19.63
N LYS A 131 4.50 -13.98 19.56
CA LYS A 131 4.72 -12.89 20.50
C LYS A 131 4.93 -11.58 19.74
N LEU A 132 4.16 -10.57 20.11
CA LEU A 132 4.31 -9.20 19.60
C LEU A 132 5.23 -8.40 20.53
N GLU A 133 6.18 -7.68 19.94
CA GLU A 133 7.08 -6.75 20.63
C GLU A 133 7.22 -5.47 19.81
N THR A 134 7.36 -4.32 20.46
CA THR A 134 7.72 -3.05 19.80
C THR A 134 9.24 -2.90 19.82
N LEU A 135 9.87 -2.84 18.65
CA LEU A 135 11.33 -2.68 18.49
C LEU A 135 11.79 -1.23 18.72
N GLY A 136 10.90 -0.28 18.47
CA GLY A 136 11.17 1.15 18.56
C GLY A 136 10.04 1.94 17.90
N HIS A 137 10.30 3.20 17.61
CA HIS A 137 9.33 4.08 16.96
C HIS A 137 9.92 4.73 15.71
N THR A 138 9.05 5.03 14.74
CA THR A 138 9.40 5.84 13.57
C THR A 138 9.59 7.32 13.97
N LEU A 139 10.03 8.16 13.03
CA LEU A 139 10.18 9.60 13.27
C LEU A 139 8.85 10.29 13.65
N ASP A 140 7.73 9.77 13.15
CA ASP A 140 6.38 10.24 13.47
C ASP A 140 5.79 9.54 14.72
N ASN A 141 6.63 8.81 15.46
CA ASN A 141 6.27 8.12 16.70
C ASN A 141 5.24 6.98 16.53
N ASN A 142 5.21 6.32 15.37
CA ASN A 142 4.49 5.07 15.16
C ASN A 142 5.35 3.87 15.57
N ASP A 143 4.74 2.79 16.04
CA ASP A 143 5.45 1.59 16.53
C ASP A 143 6.06 0.77 15.39
N ILE A 144 7.33 0.40 15.50
CA ILE A 144 7.91 -0.64 14.63
C ILE A 144 7.75 -1.98 15.33
N SER A 145 6.76 -2.76 14.90
CA SER A 145 6.37 -4.01 15.54
C SER A 145 7.09 -5.23 14.98
N LEU A 146 7.53 -6.12 15.88
CA LEU A 146 8.07 -7.43 15.58
C LEU A 146 7.13 -8.52 16.07
N LEU A 147 6.75 -9.42 15.17
CA LEU A 147 6.14 -10.71 15.52
C LEU A 147 7.24 -11.77 15.56
N THR A 148 7.43 -12.40 16.71
CA THR A 148 8.28 -13.59 16.86
C THR A 148 7.39 -14.82 16.93
N ILE A 149 7.55 -15.75 15.99
CA ILE A 149 6.70 -16.93 15.83
C ILE A 149 7.53 -18.20 16.01
N GLY A 150 7.14 -19.01 16.99
CA GLY A 150 7.84 -20.20 17.45
C GLY A 150 8.78 -19.92 18.63
N GLU A 151 9.10 -20.99 19.38
CA GLU A 151 9.94 -20.90 20.57
C GLU A 151 11.44 -20.85 20.23
N PRO A 152 12.19 -19.82 20.69
CA PRO A 152 13.65 -19.74 20.55
C PRO A 152 14.37 -20.93 21.16
N SER A 153 15.22 -21.57 20.35
CA SER A 153 16.12 -22.65 20.78
C SER A 153 17.44 -22.58 19.99
N PRO A 154 18.60 -22.91 20.60
CA PRO A 154 19.87 -23.00 19.90
C PRO A 154 19.87 -23.97 18.69
N GLU A 155 18.94 -24.93 18.68
CA GLU A 155 18.80 -25.92 17.60
C GLU A 155 17.96 -25.43 16.42
N LYS A 156 17.20 -24.34 16.61
CA LYS A 156 16.32 -23.77 15.58
C LYS A 156 17.03 -22.65 14.81
N LYS A 157 16.74 -22.56 13.50
CA LYS A 157 17.22 -21.45 12.68
C LYS A 157 16.36 -20.21 12.91
N ASN A 158 16.96 -19.03 12.88
CA ASN A 158 16.23 -17.77 12.87
C ASN A 158 16.04 -17.31 11.42
N ILE A 159 14.79 -17.08 11.02
CA ILE A 159 14.42 -16.54 9.71
C ILE A 159 13.82 -15.17 9.93
N TRP A 160 14.32 -14.17 9.19
CA TRP A 160 13.78 -12.82 9.20
C TRP A 160 12.98 -12.56 7.93
N MET A 161 11.83 -11.92 8.10
CA MET A 161 11.00 -11.41 7.02
C MET A 161 10.63 -9.97 7.37
N ILE A 162 11.01 -9.04 6.52
CA ILE A 162 10.69 -7.62 6.70
C ILE A 162 9.99 -7.13 5.45
N GLY A 163 8.88 -6.41 5.63
CA GLY A 163 8.06 -5.89 4.54
C GLY A 163 8.04 -4.38 4.51
N ARG A 164 7.70 -3.84 3.33
CA ARG A 164 7.27 -2.45 3.15
C ARG A 164 8.26 -1.41 3.69
N GLN A 165 9.54 -1.54 3.34
CA GLN A 165 10.55 -0.50 3.59
C GLN A 165 10.25 0.77 2.78
N HIS A 166 9.70 0.57 1.59
CA HIS A 166 9.12 1.59 0.73
C HIS A 166 7.59 1.65 1.00
N PRO A 167 7.04 2.77 1.52
CA PRO A 167 5.64 2.83 1.95
C PRO A 167 4.63 2.57 0.84
N GLY A 168 4.95 3.04 -0.38
CA GLY A 168 4.13 2.84 -1.58
C GLY A 168 4.08 1.39 -2.08
N GLU A 169 4.95 0.50 -1.60
CA GLU A 169 5.00 -0.92 -1.95
C GLU A 169 4.06 -1.75 -1.06
N THR A 170 2.77 -1.43 -1.07
CA THR A 170 1.76 -2.04 -0.19
C THR A 170 1.59 -3.54 -0.40
N MET A 171 1.94 -4.06 -1.60
CA MET A 171 1.93 -5.49 -1.89
C MET A 171 2.84 -6.31 -0.96
N ALA A 172 3.90 -5.71 -0.41
CA ALA A 172 4.81 -6.39 0.51
C ALA A 172 4.09 -6.78 1.82
N GLU A 173 3.20 -5.93 2.31
CA GLU A 173 2.46 -6.20 3.53
C GLU A 173 1.26 -7.12 3.28
N TRP A 174 0.58 -6.99 2.14
CA TRP A 174 -0.38 -7.99 1.68
C TRP A 174 0.22 -9.40 1.58
N PHE A 175 1.46 -9.53 1.10
CA PHE A 175 2.17 -10.80 1.11
C PHE A 175 2.40 -11.33 2.53
N ILE A 176 2.83 -10.46 3.46
CA ILE A 176 3.08 -10.85 4.85
C ILE A 176 1.79 -11.28 5.54
N GLU A 177 0.67 -10.60 5.28
CA GLU A 177 -0.64 -11.00 5.79
C GLU A 177 -0.97 -12.44 5.37
N GLY A 178 -0.92 -12.75 4.08
CA GLY A 178 -1.20 -14.11 3.59
C GLY A 178 -0.21 -15.15 4.11
N PHE A 179 1.07 -14.77 4.27
CA PHE A 179 2.08 -15.62 4.89
C PHE A 179 1.73 -15.95 6.35
N LEU A 180 1.36 -14.95 7.15
CA LEU A 180 0.98 -15.11 8.55
C LEU A 180 -0.29 -15.94 8.70
N GLN A 181 -1.31 -15.67 7.88
CA GLN A 181 -2.57 -16.43 7.87
C GLN A 181 -2.31 -17.93 7.69
N ARG A 182 -1.42 -18.30 6.75
CA ARG A 182 -1.07 -19.71 6.54
C ARG A 182 -0.16 -20.27 7.63
N LEU A 183 0.83 -19.50 8.07
CA LEU A 183 1.80 -19.96 9.07
C LEU A 183 1.16 -20.23 10.44
N LEU A 184 0.15 -19.44 10.81
CA LEU A 184 -0.56 -19.50 12.07
C LEU A 184 -1.85 -20.35 12.01
N ASP A 185 -2.14 -20.99 10.87
CA ASP A 185 -3.23 -21.97 10.77
C ASP A 185 -2.81 -23.27 11.48
N GLU A 186 -3.43 -23.55 12.63
CA GLU A 186 -3.16 -24.77 13.42
C GLU A 186 -3.48 -26.07 12.67
N THR A 187 -4.31 -26.00 11.62
CA THR A 187 -4.65 -27.17 10.80
C THR A 187 -3.62 -27.43 9.71
N ASP A 188 -2.83 -26.43 9.29
CA ASP A 188 -1.77 -26.58 8.29
C ASP A 188 -0.58 -27.37 8.87
N THR A 189 -0.24 -28.49 8.23
CA THR A 189 0.86 -29.36 8.68
C THR A 189 2.23 -28.86 8.27
N VAL A 190 2.32 -28.03 7.23
CA VAL A 190 3.57 -27.44 6.73
C VAL A 190 4.03 -26.33 7.67
N GLY A 191 3.12 -25.44 8.08
CA GLY A 191 3.38 -24.37 9.06
C GLY A 191 3.90 -24.94 10.38
N ARG A 192 3.22 -25.95 10.93
CA ARG A 192 3.66 -26.64 12.15
C ARG A 192 5.04 -27.29 12.01
N ALA A 193 5.24 -28.07 10.95
CA ALA A 193 6.53 -28.74 10.70
C ALA A 193 7.68 -27.74 10.43
N LEU A 194 7.36 -26.53 9.94
CA LEU A 194 8.30 -25.43 9.80
C LEU A 194 8.67 -24.87 11.19
N LEU A 195 7.68 -24.53 12.02
CA LEU A 195 7.89 -23.97 13.37
C LEU A 195 8.61 -24.92 14.34
N ASP A 196 8.60 -26.23 14.07
CA ASP A 196 9.45 -27.20 14.78
C ASP A 196 10.95 -26.99 14.55
N LYS A 197 11.33 -26.39 13.42
CA LYS A 197 12.72 -26.27 12.95
C LYS A 197 13.25 -24.83 12.98
N VAL A 198 12.36 -23.85 13.00
CA VAL A 198 12.73 -22.44 12.86
C VAL A 198 11.96 -21.56 13.84
N VAL A 199 12.51 -20.38 14.09
CA VAL A 199 11.80 -19.23 14.64
C VAL A 199 11.75 -18.16 13.57
N ILE A 200 10.56 -17.62 13.34
CA ILE A 200 10.30 -16.64 12.28
C ILE A 200 10.09 -15.29 12.94
N ARG A 201 10.84 -14.29 12.48
CA ARG A 201 10.81 -12.91 12.96
C ARG A 201 10.29 -12.02 11.85
N VAL A 202 9.09 -11.51 12.03
CA VAL A 202 8.37 -10.75 11.01
C VAL A 202 8.20 -9.31 11.43
N VAL A 203 8.66 -8.37 10.61
CA VAL A 203 8.27 -6.96 10.70
C VAL A 203 7.38 -6.67 9.49
N PRO A 204 6.03 -6.67 9.66
CA PRO A 204 5.11 -6.53 8.52
C PRO A 204 5.29 -5.22 7.75
N ASN A 205 5.54 -4.14 8.48
CA ASN A 205 5.69 -2.81 7.94
C ASN A 205 6.87 -2.10 8.58
N MET A 206 7.95 -1.96 7.81
CA MET A 206 9.17 -1.26 8.23
C MET A 206 9.04 0.27 8.22
N ASN A 207 8.09 0.81 7.45
CA ASN A 207 7.96 2.24 7.23
C ASN A 207 6.54 2.72 7.53
N GLN A 208 6.21 2.70 8.83
CA GLN A 208 4.96 3.24 9.34
C GLN A 208 4.98 4.77 9.31
N MET A 209 4.59 5.34 8.18
CA MET A 209 4.39 6.77 8.05
C MET A 209 2.98 7.18 8.51
N ALA A 210 2.86 8.36 9.09
CA ALA A 210 1.56 8.95 9.37
C ALA A 210 0.78 9.20 8.06
N ALA A 211 -0.55 9.21 8.16
CA ALA A 211 -1.56 9.28 7.09
C ALA A 211 -1.33 10.28 5.93
N PHE A 212 -0.41 11.24 6.06
CA PHE A 212 -0.19 12.35 5.13
C PHE A 212 1.16 12.32 4.39
N VAL A 213 1.98 11.29 4.60
CA VAL A 213 3.28 11.18 3.95
C VAL A 213 3.37 9.83 3.26
N VAL A 214 3.21 9.85 1.94
CA VAL A 214 3.66 8.72 1.14
C VAL A 214 5.07 9.04 0.70
N THR A 215 6.01 8.17 1.07
CA THR A 215 7.29 8.08 0.36
C THR A 215 7.26 6.79 -0.47
N CYS A 216 7.70 6.82 -1.72
CA CYS A 216 7.88 5.66 -2.55
C CYS A 216 9.29 5.09 -2.35
N VAL A 217 10.29 5.95 -2.11
CA VAL A 217 11.66 5.54 -1.77
C VAL A 217 12.28 6.63 -0.88
N PRO A 218 12.58 6.40 0.41
CA PRO A 218 13.49 7.28 1.11
C PRO A 218 14.90 7.01 0.57
N THR A 219 15.58 8.07 0.10
CA THR A 219 17.00 7.98 -0.27
C THR A 219 17.77 7.42 0.93
N VAL A 220 18.34 6.22 0.79
CA VAL A 220 19.28 5.69 1.77
C VAL A 220 20.49 6.62 1.75
N LEU A 221 20.64 7.45 2.78
CA LEU A 221 21.86 8.22 3.00
C LEU A 221 23.00 7.20 3.17
N ALA A 222 23.86 7.13 2.15
CA ALA A 222 25.11 6.40 2.17
C ALA A 222 26.19 7.16 2.97
#